data_AF-A0A2S7TW17-F1
#
_entry.id   AF-A0A2S7TW17-F1
#
_cell.length_a   1.000
_cell.length_b   1.000
_cell.length_c   1.000
_cell.angle_alpha   90.00
_cell.angle_beta   90.00
_cell.angle_gamma   90.00
#
_symmetry.space_group_name_H-M   'P 1'
#
loop_
_entity.id
_entity.type
_entity.pdbx_description
1 polymer ?
#
loop_
_entity_poly.entity_id
_entity_poly.type
_entity_poly.pdbx_seq_one_letter_code
_entity_poly.pdbx_strand_id
1 'polypeptide(L)'
;MNKIQKIMMSSALVLFVNSSWATEVEEPTLLNNLAYGQLIELNQYSPGQQKSLILRLFATPARNETCGLETGTTCKNNHLVTVATFDELPEVQVHTLQARGEFVKADWVVPKTPETAVDQAELLLTFREYNRFATRANPNLPEKLFQVKLKISQQGIDEN
;
A
#
# COMPACT_ATOMS: atom_id res chain seq x y z
N MET A 1 -17.06 -26.99 61.42
CA MET A 1 -17.44 -26.89 59.99
C MET A 1 -16.66 -25.74 59.38
N ASN A 2 -15.57 -26.02 58.66
CA ASN A 2 -14.75 -24.99 58.00
C ASN A 2 -14.45 -25.41 56.56
N LYS A 3 -14.48 -24.41 55.68
CA LYS A 3 -14.73 -24.49 54.23
C LYS A 3 -13.63 -25.21 53.45
N ILE A 4 -14.06 -26.10 52.55
CA ILE A 4 -13.25 -26.80 51.55
C ILE A 4 -12.88 -25.83 50.43
N GLN A 5 -11.57 -25.64 50.19
CA GLN A 5 -11.02 -24.97 49.02
C GLN A 5 -11.27 -25.82 47.77
N LYS A 6 -12.03 -25.29 46.80
CA LYS A 6 -12.10 -25.82 45.44
C LYS A 6 -10.98 -25.21 44.61
N ILE A 7 -10.04 -26.04 44.19
CA ILE A 7 -9.04 -25.70 43.19
C ILE A 7 -9.76 -25.72 41.83
N MET A 8 -10.02 -24.54 41.24
CA MET A 8 -10.40 -24.45 39.83
C MET A 8 -9.14 -24.59 38.98
N MET A 9 -9.03 -25.73 38.30
CA MET A 9 -8.06 -25.96 37.25
C MET A 9 -8.53 -25.18 36.01
N SER A 10 -8.03 -23.95 35.84
CA SER A 10 -8.22 -23.19 34.59
C SER A 10 -7.29 -23.78 33.53
N SER A 11 -7.85 -24.59 32.64
CA SER A 11 -7.21 -24.90 31.36
C SER A 11 -7.14 -23.61 30.54
N ALA A 12 -5.95 -23.03 30.48
CA ALA A 12 -5.64 -21.98 29.51
C ALA A 12 -5.63 -22.61 28.11
N LEU A 13 -6.72 -22.40 27.37
CA LEU A 13 -6.79 -22.67 25.94
C LEU A 13 -5.87 -21.66 25.25
N VAL A 14 -4.63 -22.07 24.93
CA VAL A 14 -3.72 -21.28 24.10
C VAL A 14 -4.28 -21.31 22.67
N LEU A 15 -5.09 -20.30 22.33
CA LEU A 15 -5.44 -20.01 20.96
C LEU A 15 -4.18 -19.46 20.28
N PHE A 16 -3.46 -20.33 19.57
CA PHE A 16 -2.51 -19.91 18.55
C PHE A 16 -3.32 -19.25 17.44
N VAL A 17 -3.46 -17.92 17.52
CA VAL A 17 -3.90 -17.11 16.40
C VAL A 17 -2.75 -17.13 15.41
N ASN A 18 -2.78 -18.07 14.47
CA ASN A 18 -2.00 -17.99 13.25
C ASN A 18 -2.55 -16.79 12.47
N SER A 19 -2.06 -15.63 12.83
CA SER A 19 -2.35 -14.40 12.12
C SER A 19 -1.51 -14.45 10.85
N SER A 20 -2.15 -14.93 9.78
CA SER A 20 -1.64 -14.78 8.42
C SER A 20 -2.06 -13.38 7.99
N TRP A 21 -1.15 -12.40 8.15
CA TRP A 21 -1.46 -10.97 8.01
C TRP A 21 -1.37 -10.51 6.56
N ALA A 22 -2.28 -11.01 5.72
CA ALA A 22 -2.73 -10.19 4.61
C ALA A 22 -3.91 -9.37 5.13
N THR A 23 -3.81 -8.04 5.17
CA THR A 23 -5.04 -7.24 5.28
C THR A 23 -5.85 -7.57 4.03
N GLU A 24 -6.99 -8.23 4.21
CA GLU A 24 -7.82 -8.63 3.08
C GLU A 24 -8.26 -7.36 2.34
N VAL A 25 -7.76 -7.19 1.12
CA VAL A 25 -8.19 -6.10 0.26
C VAL A 25 -9.62 -6.41 -0.15
N GLU A 26 -10.49 -5.40 -0.06
CA GLU A 26 -11.87 -5.53 -0.52
C GLU A 26 -11.90 -6.06 -1.96
N GLU A 27 -12.63 -7.15 -2.18
CA GLU A 27 -12.75 -7.82 -3.48
C GLU A 27 -13.08 -6.85 -4.64
N PRO A 28 -14.01 -5.87 -4.50
CA PRO A 28 -14.26 -4.90 -5.56
C PRO A 28 -13.04 -4.05 -5.91
N THR A 29 -12.23 -3.69 -4.91
CA THR A 29 -10.98 -2.93 -5.11
C THR A 29 -9.99 -3.77 -5.91
N LEU A 30 -9.81 -5.03 -5.54
CA LEU A 30 -8.92 -5.94 -6.27
C LEU A 30 -9.39 -6.13 -7.72
N LEU A 31 -10.67 -6.44 -7.94
CA LEU A 31 -11.24 -6.63 -9.28
C LEU A 31 -11.08 -5.39 -10.17
N ASN A 32 -11.33 -4.19 -9.63
CA ASN A 32 -11.15 -2.95 -10.38
C ASN A 32 -9.70 -2.74 -10.81
N ASN A 33 -8.74 -3.02 -9.92
CA ASN A 33 -7.31 -2.91 -10.24
C ASN A 33 -6.90 -3.93 -11.31
N LEU A 34 -7.40 -5.16 -11.27
CA LEU A 34 -7.11 -6.19 -12.27
C LEU A 34 -7.77 -5.90 -13.63
N ALA A 35 -8.98 -5.34 -13.64
CA ALA A 35 -9.75 -5.13 -14.85
C ALA A 35 -9.29 -3.93 -15.68
N TYR A 36 -8.97 -2.81 -15.02
CA TYR A 36 -8.61 -1.55 -15.71
C TYR A 36 -7.63 -0.67 -14.93
N GLY A 37 -7.04 -1.15 -13.85
CA GLY A 37 -6.05 -0.41 -13.10
C GLY A 37 -4.76 -0.22 -13.90
N GLN A 38 -4.13 0.93 -13.70
CA GLN A 38 -2.79 1.17 -14.22
C GLN A 38 -1.77 0.49 -13.30
N LEU A 39 -0.98 -0.43 -13.86
CA LEU A 39 0.16 -1.03 -13.18
C LEU A 39 1.40 -0.15 -13.29
N ILE A 40 2.05 0.12 -12.16
CA ILE A 40 3.30 0.89 -12.07
C ILE A 40 4.32 0.04 -11.32
N GLU A 41 5.44 -0.28 -11.99
CA GLU A 41 6.53 -1.04 -11.38
C GLU A 41 7.45 -0.12 -10.56
N LEU A 42 7.32 -0.16 -9.24
CA LEU A 42 8.10 0.71 -8.35
C LEU A 42 9.59 0.36 -8.38
N ASN A 43 9.95 -0.89 -8.71
CA ASN A 43 11.35 -1.31 -8.85
C ASN A 43 12.11 -0.61 -9.99
N GLN A 44 11.40 -0.04 -10.98
CA GLN A 44 12.03 0.69 -12.08
C GLN A 44 12.56 2.07 -11.65
N TYR A 45 12.09 2.58 -10.51
CA TYR A 45 12.56 3.84 -9.93
C TYR A 45 13.87 3.64 -9.16
N SER A 46 14.68 4.69 -9.07
CA SER A 46 16.04 4.64 -8.49
C SER A 46 16.88 3.50 -9.11
N PRO A 47 17.24 3.59 -10.40
CA PRO A 47 18.03 2.56 -11.07
C PRO A 47 19.42 2.43 -10.41
N GLY A 48 19.96 1.21 -10.38
CA GLY A 48 21.26 0.91 -9.76
C GLY A 48 21.23 0.65 -8.25
N GLN A 49 20.12 0.94 -7.56
CA GLN A 49 19.94 0.53 -6.17
C GLN A 49 19.52 -0.95 -6.11
N GLN A 50 20.17 -1.72 -5.24
CA GLN A 50 19.76 -3.08 -4.93
C GLN A 50 18.42 -3.07 -4.17
N LYS A 51 17.48 -3.92 -4.61
CA LYS A 51 16.13 -4.01 -4.07
C LYS A 51 15.90 -5.46 -3.65
N SER A 52 15.50 -5.66 -2.39
CA SER A 52 15.22 -6.98 -1.80
C SER A 52 13.76 -7.41 -1.94
N LEU A 53 12.88 -6.51 -2.44
CA LEU A 53 11.46 -6.77 -2.62
C LEU A 53 10.99 -6.38 -4.02
N ILE A 54 10.02 -7.10 -4.56
CA ILE A 54 9.25 -6.74 -5.76
C ILE A 54 8.06 -5.90 -5.32
N LEU A 55 7.93 -4.71 -5.88
CA LEU A 55 6.98 -3.68 -5.50
C LEU A 55 6.25 -3.16 -6.73
N ARG A 56 4.93 -3.27 -6.72
CA ARG A 56 4.05 -2.71 -7.76
C ARG A 56 2.96 -1.87 -7.14
N LEU A 57 2.69 -0.73 -7.74
CA LEU A 57 1.58 0.15 -7.40
C LEU A 57 0.52 0.03 -8.49
N PHE A 58 -0.71 -0.26 -8.10
CA PHE A 58 -1.87 -0.17 -8.97
C PHE A 58 -2.61 1.14 -8.68
N ALA A 59 -3.00 1.84 -9.74
CA ALA A 59 -3.79 3.06 -9.65
C ALA A 59 -5.13 2.85 -10.37
N THR A 60 -6.24 3.11 -9.69
CA THR A 60 -7.59 3.01 -10.27
C THR A 60 -8.37 4.32 -10.08
N PRO A 61 -9.08 4.80 -11.11
CA PRO A 61 -9.98 5.95 -10.99
C PRO A 61 -10.95 5.81 -9.81
N ALA A 62 -10.97 6.80 -8.92
CA ALA A 62 -11.96 6.88 -7.85
C ALA A 62 -13.33 7.24 -8.44
N ARG A 63 -14.34 6.38 -8.26
CA ARG A 63 -15.65 6.53 -8.93
C ARG A 63 -16.60 7.52 -8.25
N ASN A 64 -16.28 7.97 -7.04
CA ASN A 64 -17.13 8.83 -6.23
C ASN A 64 -16.94 10.33 -6.52
N GLU A 65 -15.93 10.72 -7.29
CA GLU A 65 -15.54 12.12 -7.48
C GLU A 65 -15.23 12.44 -8.95
N THR A 66 -16.02 13.34 -9.54
CA THR A 66 -15.80 13.88 -10.91
C THR A 66 -15.50 15.36 -10.85
N CYS A 67 -14.45 15.79 -11.56
CA CYS A 67 -13.93 17.16 -11.52
C CYS A 67 -14.21 17.94 -12.81
N GLY A 68 -14.38 17.23 -13.92
CA GLY A 68 -14.94 17.79 -15.14
C GLY A 68 -16.41 17.43 -15.21
N LEU A 69 -17.30 18.31 -14.74
CA LEU A 69 -18.75 18.08 -14.75
C LEU A 69 -19.27 17.76 -16.16
N GLU A 70 -18.65 18.35 -17.19
CA GLU A 70 -19.02 18.14 -18.59
C GLU A 70 -18.23 17.01 -19.26
N THR A 71 -16.97 16.80 -18.87
CA THR A 71 -16.07 15.81 -19.50
C THR A 71 -16.04 14.47 -18.77
N GLY A 72 -16.70 14.36 -17.62
CA GLY A 72 -16.66 13.18 -16.75
C GLY A 72 -15.27 12.87 -16.18
N THR A 73 -14.34 13.83 -16.19
CA THR A 73 -12.94 13.57 -15.81
C THR A 73 -12.83 13.23 -14.32
N THR A 74 -12.25 12.07 -14.02
CA THR A 74 -12.01 11.61 -12.65
C THR A 74 -11.04 12.53 -11.91
N CYS A 75 -11.40 12.91 -10.69
CA CYS A 75 -10.57 13.78 -9.85
C CYS A 75 -9.26 13.11 -9.41
N LYS A 76 -9.36 11.93 -8.81
CA LYS A 76 -8.29 11.26 -8.06
C LYS A 76 -8.29 9.77 -8.34
N ASN A 77 -7.16 9.10 -8.13
CA ASN A 77 -7.08 7.65 -8.14
C ASN A 77 -6.97 7.10 -6.71
N ASN A 78 -7.51 5.89 -6.52
CA ASN A 78 -7.20 5.03 -5.40
C ASN A 78 -5.96 4.20 -5.74
N HIS A 79 -5.24 3.75 -4.70
CA HIS A 79 -3.99 3.02 -4.89
C HIS A 79 -3.93 1.75 -4.07
N LEU A 80 -3.33 0.73 -4.67
CA LEU A 80 -3.03 -0.54 -4.03
C LEU A 80 -1.57 -0.87 -4.29
N VAL A 81 -0.81 -1.18 -3.24
CA VAL A 81 0.56 -1.63 -3.36
C VAL A 81 0.62 -3.14 -3.14
N THR A 82 1.36 -3.82 -3.99
CA THR A 82 1.70 -5.24 -3.82
C THR A 82 3.18 -5.36 -3.55
N VAL A 83 3.52 -6.27 -2.65
CA VAL A 83 4.88 -6.58 -2.23
C VAL A 83 5.07 -8.08 -2.39
N ALA A 84 6.19 -8.50 -2.95
CA ALA A 84 6.60 -9.89 -2.98
C ALA A 84 8.09 -10.06 -2.69
N THR A 85 8.47 -11.15 -2.01
CA THR A 85 9.88 -11.54 -1.82
C THR A 85 10.45 -12.22 -3.07
N PHE A 86 11.77 -12.43 -3.11
CA PHE A 86 12.46 -13.10 -4.23
C PHE A 86 12.71 -14.61 -4.01
N ASP A 87 12.00 -15.22 -3.07
CA ASP A 87 12.21 -16.62 -2.68
C ASP A 87 11.60 -17.63 -3.66
N GLU A 88 11.95 -18.92 -3.52
CA GLU A 88 11.34 -20.01 -4.30
C GLU A 88 9.83 -20.09 -4.14
N LEU A 89 9.35 -19.74 -2.93
CA LEU A 89 7.93 -19.57 -2.60
C LEU A 89 7.73 -18.13 -2.12
N PRO A 90 7.43 -17.18 -3.01
CA PRO A 90 7.33 -15.77 -2.65
C PRO A 90 6.26 -15.51 -1.60
N GLU A 91 6.63 -14.79 -0.55
CA GLU A 91 5.66 -14.21 0.38
C GLU A 91 5.06 -12.96 -0.27
N VAL A 92 3.72 -12.81 -0.21
CA VAL A 92 3.01 -11.71 -0.87
C VAL A 92 2.19 -10.93 0.14
N GLN A 93 2.31 -9.60 0.09
CA GLN A 93 1.46 -8.68 0.83
C GLN A 93 0.77 -7.73 -0.14
N VAL A 94 -0.48 -7.39 0.17
CA VAL A 94 -1.25 -6.42 -0.59
C VAL A 94 -1.84 -5.41 0.39
N HIS A 95 -1.72 -4.12 0.07
CA HIS A 95 -2.19 -3.06 0.94
C HIS A 95 -2.80 -1.90 0.15
N THR A 96 -3.96 -1.43 0.60
CA THR A 96 -4.62 -0.24 0.05
C THR A 96 -4.01 0.99 0.70
N LEU A 97 -3.45 1.89 -0.11
CA LEU A 97 -2.93 3.16 0.41
C LEU A 97 -4.08 4.13 0.72
N GLN A 98 -3.92 4.91 1.79
CA GLN A 98 -4.80 6.03 2.12
C GLN A 98 -4.60 7.21 1.16
N ALA A 99 -3.39 7.32 0.58
CA ALA A 99 -3.06 8.30 -0.45
C ALA A 99 -4.03 8.27 -1.64
N ARG A 100 -4.74 9.38 -1.87
CA ARG A 100 -5.60 9.60 -3.06
C ARG A 100 -5.03 10.70 -3.93
N GLY A 101 -4.96 10.46 -5.23
CA GLY A 101 -4.41 11.42 -6.19
C GLY A 101 -3.88 10.75 -7.45
N GLU A 102 -2.99 11.41 -8.17
CA GLU A 102 -2.23 10.85 -9.28
C GLU A 102 -0.79 10.57 -8.82
N PHE A 103 -0.33 9.33 -8.94
CA PHE A 103 1.06 8.99 -8.69
C PHE A 103 1.99 9.72 -9.68
N VAL A 104 3.05 10.33 -9.17
CA VAL A 104 4.02 11.09 -9.98
C VAL A 104 5.37 10.40 -10.05
N LYS A 105 5.93 10.00 -8.90
CA LYS A 105 7.23 9.33 -8.83
C LYS A 105 7.40 8.58 -7.51
N ALA A 106 8.37 7.67 -7.48
CA ALA A 106 8.87 7.03 -6.28
C ALA A 106 10.38 7.29 -6.14
N ASP A 107 10.83 7.53 -4.92
CA ASP A 107 12.24 7.59 -4.57
C ASP A 107 12.52 6.49 -3.54
N TRP A 108 13.35 5.51 -3.89
CA TRP A 108 13.79 4.50 -2.93
C TRP A 108 14.77 5.10 -1.93
N VAL A 109 14.54 4.86 -0.64
CA VAL A 109 15.41 5.32 0.42
C VAL A 109 16.48 4.28 0.66
N VAL A 110 17.76 4.67 0.59
CA VAL A 110 18.88 3.77 0.83
C VAL A 110 18.98 3.47 2.33
N PRO A 111 18.93 2.20 2.76
CA PRO A 111 19.11 1.85 4.16
C PRO A 111 20.50 2.26 4.65
N LYS A 112 20.58 2.81 5.87
CA LYS A 112 21.88 3.12 6.49
C LYS A 112 22.71 1.87 6.79
N THR A 113 22.03 0.73 6.97
CA THR A 113 22.64 -0.59 7.27
C THR A 113 22.10 -1.63 6.27
N PRO A 114 22.68 -1.72 5.05
CA PRO A 114 22.14 -2.55 3.97
C PRO A 114 22.07 -4.04 4.31
N GLU A 115 23.02 -4.54 5.10
CA GLU A 115 23.14 -5.96 5.45
C GLU A 115 21.99 -6.48 6.33
N THR A 116 21.27 -5.58 7.01
CA THR A 116 20.13 -5.94 7.87
C THR A 116 18.77 -5.65 7.22
N ALA A 117 18.76 -5.15 5.98
CA ALA A 117 17.55 -4.70 5.27
C ALA A 117 16.97 -5.76 4.31
N VAL A 118 17.23 -7.04 4.60
CA VAL A 118 16.62 -8.16 3.86
C VAL A 118 15.10 -8.10 4.07
N ASP A 119 14.34 -8.29 2.99
CA ASP A 119 12.88 -8.18 2.95
C ASP A 119 12.30 -6.88 3.53
N GLN A 120 13.06 -5.79 3.42
CA GLN A 120 12.65 -4.46 3.86
C GLN A 120 12.81 -3.44 2.74
N ALA A 121 11.88 -2.50 2.68
CA ALA A 121 11.97 -1.37 1.77
C ALA A 121 11.42 -0.10 2.42
N GLU A 122 12.03 1.03 2.10
CA GLU A 122 11.50 2.34 2.41
C GLU A 122 11.44 3.16 1.12
N LEU A 123 10.28 3.74 0.84
CA LEU A 123 10.03 4.54 -0.36
C LEU A 123 9.39 5.87 0.04
N LEU A 124 9.77 6.92 -0.66
CA LEU A 124 9.04 8.18 -0.67
C LEU A 124 8.25 8.26 -1.97
N LEU A 125 6.93 8.11 -1.88
CA LEU A 125 6.04 8.27 -3.02
C LEU A 125 5.60 9.72 -3.11
N THR A 126 5.64 10.29 -4.32
CA THR A 126 5.13 11.64 -4.59
C THR A 126 3.85 11.53 -5.41
N PHE A 127 2.82 12.21 -4.96
CA PHE A 127 1.52 12.27 -5.60
C PHE A 127 1.16 13.71 -5.94
N ARG A 128 0.34 13.88 -6.97
CA ARG A 128 -0.41 15.09 -7.27
C ARG A 128 -1.83 14.91 -6.73
N GLU A 129 -2.37 15.92 -6.05
CA GLU A 129 -3.69 15.83 -5.41
C GLU A 129 -4.82 15.51 -6.39
N TYR A 130 -4.76 16.06 -7.60
CA TYR A 130 -5.73 15.85 -8.67
C TYR A 130 -5.03 15.35 -9.92
N ASN A 131 -5.70 14.51 -10.70
CA ASN A 131 -5.19 14.07 -12.01
C ASN A 131 -4.83 15.27 -12.90
N ARG A 132 -3.71 15.16 -13.62
CA ARG A 132 -3.25 16.16 -14.59
C ARG A 132 -4.30 16.50 -15.65
N PHE A 133 -5.15 15.54 -16.01
CA PHE A 133 -6.24 15.78 -16.96
C PHE A 133 -7.36 16.61 -16.33
N ALA A 134 -7.68 16.38 -15.04
CA ALA A 134 -8.67 17.15 -14.32
C ALA A 134 -8.23 18.61 -14.11
N THR A 135 -6.98 18.84 -13.73
CA THR A 135 -6.40 20.18 -13.58
C THR A 135 -6.33 20.95 -14.89
N ARG A 136 -6.05 20.27 -16.02
CA ARG A 136 -6.14 20.87 -17.36
C ARG A 136 -7.57 21.26 -17.76
N ALA A 137 -8.55 20.42 -17.42
CA ALA A 137 -9.96 20.67 -17.74
C ALA A 137 -10.59 21.73 -16.82
N ASN A 138 -10.11 21.84 -15.58
CA ASN A 138 -10.59 22.78 -14.58
C ASN A 138 -9.41 23.52 -13.90
N PRO A 139 -9.03 24.70 -14.42
CA PRO A 139 -7.91 25.49 -13.90
C PRO A 139 -8.06 25.98 -12.44
N ASN A 140 -9.26 25.86 -11.84
CA ASN A 140 -9.48 26.22 -10.44
C ASN A 140 -8.96 25.14 -9.46
N LEU A 141 -8.62 23.95 -9.96
CA LEU A 141 -8.05 22.89 -9.14
C LEU A 141 -6.57 23.16 -8.85
N PRO A 142 -6.12 23.06 -7.59
CA PRO A 142 -4.73 23.32 -7.25
C PRO A 142 -3.81 22.22 -7.80
N GLU A 143 -2.66 22.62 -8.33
CA GLU A 143 -1.57 21.70 -8.69
C GLU A 143 -0.70 21.36 -7.46
N LYS A 144 -1.34 20.87 -6.40
CA LYS A 144 -0.65 20.52 -5.17
C LYS A 144 0.01 19.14 -5.27
N LEU A 145 1.28 19.07 -4.89
CA LEU A 145 1.99 17.81 -4.65
C LEU A 145 1.99 17.49 -3.15
N PHE A 146 1.97 16.21 -2.84
CA PHE A 146 2.20 15.71 -1.49
C PHE A 146 3.02 14.42 -1.55
N GLN A 147 3.61 14.06 -0.42
CA GLN A 147 4.46 12.89 -0.32
C GLN A 147 3.94 11.95 0.76
N VAL A 148 4.16 10.66 0.52
CA VAL A 148 3.79 9.59 1.42
C VAL A 148 5.00 8.69 1.58
N LYS A 149 5.38 8.47 2.84
CA LYS A 149 6.48 7.60 3.19
C LYS A 149 5.93 6.20 3.45
N LEU A 150 6.35 5.25 2.61
CA LEU A 150 6.06 3.84 2.78
C LEU A 150 7.24 3.14 3.43
N LYS A 151 6.97 2.44 4.52
CA LYS A 151 7.90 1.48 5.14
C LYS A 151 7.31 0.09 5.04
N ILE A 152 8.12 -0.85 4.60
CA ILE A 152 7.69 -2.20 4.26
C ILE A 152 8.63 -3.17 4.93
N SER A 153 8.06 -4.14 5.63
CA SER A 153 8.78 -5.25 6.23
C SER A 153 7.90 -6.50 6.28
N GLN A 154 8.45 -7.60 6.81
CA GLN A 154 7.68 -8.81 7.10
C GLN A 154 6.51 -8.57 8.07
N GLN A 155 6.55 -7.52 8.90
CA GLN A 155 5.48 -7.20 9.85
C GLN A 155 4.30 -6.46 9.20
N GLY A 156 4.47 -5.93 7.99
CA GLY A 156 3.43 -5.20 7.28
C GLY A 156 3.95 -4.00 6.50
N ILE A 157 2.99 -3.19 6.06
CA ILE A 157 3.21 -1.93 5.35
C ILE A 157 2.69 -0.80 6.22
N ASP A 158 3.53 0.20 6.45
CA ASP A 158 3.24 1.41 7.22
C ASP A 158 3.31 2.63 6.30
N GLU A 159 2.26 3.46 6.36
CA GLU A 159 2.04 4.66 5.53
C GLU A 159 2.03 5.89 6.42
N ASN A 160 3.03 6.79 6.25
CA ASN A 160 3.17 8.03 7.02
C ASN A 160 3.32 9.27 6.13
#